data_AF-A0A3D5BRL3-F1
#
_entry.id   AF-A0A3D5BRL3-F1
#
_cell.length_a   1.000
_cell.length_b   1.000
_cell.length_c   1.000
_cell.angle_alpha   90.00
_cell.angle_beta   90.00
_cell.angle_gamma   90.00
#
_symmetry.space_group_name_H-M   'P 1'
#
loop_
_entity.id
_entity.type
_entity.pdbx_description
1 polymer ?
#
loop_
_entity_poly.entity_id
_entity_poly.type
_entity_poly.pdbx_seq_one_letter_code
_entity_poly.pdbx_strand_id
1 'polypeptide(L)'
;MGANNVFFLELIEWFDDSGQEIARRFPQEGSGEIKYGAQMVVRESQAGIFFYNGKAVHVFGPGRHTLKTANIPILNKIMGIPWGLESPLRAEAYMINTKVFPNLKWGTREPVAFKDSELGLIRLRA
;
A
#
# COMPACT_ATOMS: atom_id res chain seq x y z
N MET A 1 -7.80 4.35 -13.28
CA MET A 1 -8.86 5.22 -13.83
C MET A 1 -10.10 5.04 -12.97
N GLY A 2 -10.60 6.11 -12.34
CA GLY A 2 -11.87 6.14 -11.58
C GLY A 2 -11.78 5.99 -10.07
N ALA A 3 -11.42 7.04 -9.32
CA ALA A 3 -11.54 7.08 -7.86
C ALA A 3 -12.23 8.35 -7.30
N ASN A 4 -12.80 9.21 -8.14
CA ASN A 4 -13.48 10.44 -7.69
C ASN A 4 -14.99 10.36 -7.87
N ASN A 5 -15.64 9.32 -7.33
CA ASN A 5 -17.10 9.19 -7.34
C ASN A 5 -17.67 9.33 -5.93
N VAL A 6 -18.52 10.35 -5.72
CA VAL A 6 -19.08 10.72 -4.42
C VAL A 6 -20.16 9.74 -3.92
N PHE A 7 -20.75 8.94 -4.83
CA PHE A 7 -21.94 8.12 -4.53
C PHE A 7 -21.72 6.60 -4.58
N PHE A 8 -20.61 6.11 -5.13
CA PHE A 8 -20.38 4.68 -5.31
C PHE A 8 -19.45 4.12 -4.23
N LEU A 9 -19.71 2.88 -3.80
CA LEU A 9 -18.79 2.11 -2.96
C LEU A 9 -17.45 1.94 -3.69
N GLU A 10 -16.36 2.23 -3.00
CA GLU A 10 -15.01 2.07 -3.56
C GLU A 10 -14.64 0.58 -3.60
N LEU A 11 -14.06 0.16 -4.73
CA LEU A 11 -13.41 -1.15 -4.86
C LEU A 11 -11.90 -0.95 -4.86
N ILE A 12 -11.24 -1.52 -3.87
CA ILE A 12 -9.79 -1.55 -3.74
C ILE A 12 -9.31 -2.91 -4.23
N GLU A 13 -8.70 -2.91 -5.40
CA GLU A 13 -8.05 -4.06 -5.98
C GLU A 13 -6.77 -3.64 -6.68
N TRP A 14 -5.82 -4.57 -6.75
CA TRP A 14 -4.53 -4.32 -7.38
C TRP A 14 -4.06 -5.53 -8.19
N PHE A 15 -3.63 -5.24 -9.40
CA PHE A 15 -2.89 -6.15 -10.27
C PHE A 15 -1.48 -5.58 -10.49
N ASP A 16 -0.48 -6.38 -10.15
CA ASP A 16 0.91 -6.04 -10.45
C ASP A 16 1.26 -6.55 -11.85
N ASP A 17 1.10 -5.69 -12.84
CA ASP A 17 1.43 -6.01 -14.25
C ASP A 17 2.95 -6.11 -14.47
N SER A 18 3.75 -5.45 -13.64
CA SER A 18 5.22 -5.39 -13.78
C SER A 18 5.92 -6.64 -13.23
N GLY A 19 5.29 -7.30 -12.26
CA GLY A 19 5.91 -8.39 -11.51
C GLY A 19 6.91 -7.94 -10.43
N GLN A 20 7.23 -6.64 -10.37
CA GLN A 20 8.33 -6.09 -9.56
C GLN A 20 7.85 -5.24 -8.38
N GLU A 21 6.58 -4.83 -8.38
CA GLU A 21 6.04 -4.02 -7.30
C GLU A 21 5.82 -4.87 -6.04
N ILE A 22 6.44 -4.47 -4.94
CA ILE A 22 6.34 -5.15 -3.64
C ILE A 22 5.09 -4.69 -2.88
N ALA A 23 4.80 -3.40 -2.90
CA ALA A 23 3.69 -2.83 -2.16
C ALA A 23 3.06 -1.66 -2.90
N ARG A 24 1.74 -1.52 -2.78
CA ARG A 24 0.97 -0.40 -3.32
C ARG A 24 0.05 0.17 -2.25
N ARG A 25 0.06 1.50 -2.12
CA ARG A 25 -0.82 2.26 -1.23
C ARG A 25 -2.10 2.68 -1.95
N PHE A 26 -3.21 2.68 -1.21
CA PHE A 26 -4.53 3.16 -1.59
C PHE A 26 -5.10 4.12 -0.55
N PRO A 27 -5.66 5.28 -0.96
CA PRO A 27 -5.48 5.90 -2.26
C PRO A 27 -4.00 6.22 -2.54
N GLN A 28 -3.60 6.25 -3.83
CA GLN A 28 -2.21 6.48 -4.24
C GLN A 28 -1.74 7.91 -3.98
N GLU A 29 -2.66 8.85 -4.07
CA GLU A 29 -2.41 10.27 -3.89
C GLU A 29 -3.36 10.84 -2.84
N GLY A 30 -2.98 12.00 -2.32
CA GLY A 30 -3.76 12.71 -1.33
C GLY A 30 -3.65 12.09 0.05
N SER A 31 -4.61 12.47 0.88
CA SER A 31 -4.47 12.38 2.31
C SER A 31 -5.14 11.14 2.91
N GLY A 32 -5.34 10.08 2.12
CA GLY A 32 -5.82 8.80 2.64
C GLY A 32 -7.31 8.84 3.02
N GLU A 33 -8.18 8.91 2.02
CA GLU A 33 -9.62 8.82 2.23
C GLU A 33 -10.14 7.51 1.63
N ILE A 34 -10.64 6.61 2.47
CA ILE A 34 -11.38 5.42 2.07
C ILE A 34 -12.80 5.53 2.61
N LYS A 35 -13.80 5.41 1.73
CA LYS A 35 -15.21 5.55 2.09
C LYS A 35 -15.72 4.38 2.95
N TYR A 36 -16.70 4.66 3.80
CA TYR A 36 -17.39 3.59 4.55
C TYR A 36 -18.01 2.57 3.59
N GLY A 37 -17.77 1.28 3.85
CA GLY A 37 -18.32 0.19 3.05
C GLY A 37 -17.49 -0.15 1.81
N ALA A 38 -16.34 0.49 1.62
CA ALA A 38 -15.41 0.14 0.55
C ALA A 38 -15.07 -1.36 0.61
N GLN A 39 -14.98 -1.99 -0.56
CA GLN A 39 -14.64 -3.40 -0.71
C GLN A 39 -13.17 -3.52 -1.05
N MET A 40 -12.44 -4.37 -0.32
CA MET A 40 -11.07 -4.72 -0.64
C MET A 40 -11.01 -6.17 -1.11
N VAL A 41 -10.49 -6.39 -2.30
CA VAL A 41 -10.31 -7.74 -2.87
C VAL A 41 -8.82 -8.05 -2.88
N VAL A 42 -8.42 -8.98 -2.01
CA VAL A 42 -7.03 -9.42 -1.85
C VAL A 42 -6.84 -10.71 -2.63
N ARG A 43 -5.80 -10.76 -3.47
CA ARG A 43 -5.45 -11.97 -4.23
C ARG A 43 -4.68 -12.97 -3.37
N GLU A 44 -4.60 -14.22 -3.81
CA GLU A 44 -3.86 -15.27 -3.10
C GLU A 44 -2.38 -14.93 -2.88
N SER A 45 -1.75 -14.27 -3.85
CA SER A 45 -0.37 -13.82 -3.77
C SER A 45 -0.20 -12.45 -3.11
N GLN A 46 -1.20 -11.99 -2.35
CA GLN A 46 -1.21 -10.67 -1.74
C GLN A 46 -1.69 -10.73 -0.29
N ALA A 47 -1.31 -9.71 0.47
CA ALA A 47 -1.87 -9.38 1.78
C ALA A 47 -2.32 -7.92 1.77
N GLY A 48 -3.51 -7.65 2.31
CA GLY A 48 -4.02 -6.28 2.47
C GLY A 48 -3.84 -5.80 3.90
N ILE A 49 -3.25 -4.64 4.13
CA ILE A 49 -3.14 -4.02 5.45
C ILE A 49 -3.99 -2.77 5.46
N PHE A 50 -4.90 -2.67 6.41
CA PHE A 50 -5.72 -1.47 6.59
C PHE A 50 -5.17 -0.64 7.75
N PHE A 51 -4.97 0.64 7.47
CA PHE A 51 -4.54 1.67 8.39
C PHE A 51 -5.70 2.64 8.63
N TYR A 52 -5.93 2.94 9.90
CA TYR A 52 -6.95 3.89 10.32
C TYR A 52 -6.36 4.83 11.36
N ASN A 53 -6.46 6.13 11.10
CA ASN A 53 -5.88 7.21 11.91
C ASN A 53 -4.40 6.95 12.26
N GLY A 54 -3.62 6.53 11.26
CA GLY A 54 -2.18 6.28 11.40
C GLY A 54 -1.80 4.97 12.09
N LYS A 55 -2.76 4.09 12.42
CA LYS A 55 -2.49 2.78 13.04
C LYS A 55 -2.90 1.64 12.13
N ALA A 56 -2.05 0.62 12.02
CA ALA A 56 -2.44 -0.64 11.40
C ALA A 56 -3.51 -1.31 12.27
N VAL A 57 -4.72 -1.44 11.74
CA VAL A 57 -5.87 -1.98 12.46
C VAL A 57 -6.16 -3.43 12.10
N HIS A 58 -5.84 -3.85 10.87
CA HIS A 58 -6.07 -5.23 10.45
C HIS A 58 -5.19 -5.63 9.26
N VAL A 59 -4.86 -6.92 9.20
CA VAL A 59 -4.22 -7.58 8.05
C VAL A 59 -5.20 -8.59 7.48
N PHE A 60 -5.54 -8.41 6.22
CA PHE A 60 -6.47 -9.21 5.45
C PHE A 60 -5.71 -10.21 4.57
N GLY A 61 -6.10 -11.48 4.67
CA GLY A 61 -5.68 -12.52 3.74
C GLY A 61 -6.49 -12.52 2.45
N PRO A 62 -6.28 -13.52 1.58
CA PRO A 62 -6.97 -13.63 0.29
C PRO A 62 -8.50 -13.64 0.42
N GLY A 63 -9.18 -13.00 -0.53
CA GLY A 63 -10.63 -12.91 -0.57
C GLY A 63 -11.17 -11.49 -0.55
N ARG A 64 -12.49 -11.37 -0.44
CA ARG A 64 -13.22 -10.10 -0.44
C ARG A 64 -13.55 -9.67 0.98
N HIS A 65 -13.21 -8.43 1.30
CA HIS A 65 -13.35 -7.85 2.64
C HIS A 65 -14.06 -6.50 2.56
N THR A 66 -14.89 -6.19 3.56
CA THR A 66 -15.55 -4.88 3.66
C THR A 66 -14.82 -4.00 4.67
N LEU A 67 -14.35 -2.84 4.24
CA LEU A 67 -13.69 -1.86 5.08
C LEU A 67 -14.74 -0.98 5.76
N LYS A 68 -14.72 -0.99 7.09
CA LYS A 68 -15.55 -0.14 7.93
C LYS A 68 -14.73 1.06 8.38
N THR A 69 -15.05 2.24 7.84
CA THR A 69 -14.43 3.52 8.22
C THR A 69 -15.50 4.46 8.77
N ALA A 70 -15.20 5.39 9.69
CA ALA A 70 -16.20 6.38 10.08
C ALA A 70 -16.47 7.46 8.99
N ASN A 71 -15.92 7.27 7.79
CA ASN A 71 -15.98 8.21 6.67
C ASN A 71 -17.30 8.05 5.90
N ILE A 72 -18.39 8.63 6.42
CA ILE A 72 -19.71 8.62 5.77
C ILE A 72 -19.80 9.83 4.82
N PRO A 73 -20.05 9.65 3.50
CA PRO A 73 -19.93 10.69 2.47
C PRO A 73 -20.72 11.99 2.72
N ILE A 74 -21.84 11.92 3.44
CA ILE A 74 -22.71 13.08 3.71
C ILE A 74 -22.30 13.80 5.01
N LEU A 75 -21.76 13.09 6.00
CA LEU A 75 -21.40 13.65 7.30
C LEU A 75 -20.12 14.49 7.26
N ASN A 76 -19.15 14.09 6.41
CA ASN A 76 -17.84 14.74 6.33
C ASN A 76 -17.87 16.15 5.74
N LYS A 77 -18.79 16.45 4.81
CA LYS A 77 -18.91 17.81 4.23
C LYS A 77 -19.29 18.86 5.28
N ILE A 78 -20.01 18.46 6.32
CA ILE A 78 -20.43 19.35 7.42
C ILE A 78 -19.33 19.43 8.48
N MET A 79 -18.65 18.31 8.77
CA MET A 79 -17.58 18.26 9.79
C MET A 79 -16.21 18.78 9.32
N GLY A 80 -15.94 18.82 8.01
CA GLY A 80 -14.66 19.27 7.45
C GLY A 80 -14.48 20.79 7.37
N ILE A 81 -15.52 21.58 7.65
CA ILE A 81 -15.49 23.06 7.57
C ILE A 81 -14.34 23.69 8.40
N PRO A 82 -14.02 23.23 9.62
CA PRO A 82 -12.90 23.76 10.40
C PRO A 82 -11.51 23.40 9.83
N TRP A 83 -11.45 22.39 8.96
CA TRP A 83 -10.22 21.86 8.35
C TRP A 83 -10.19 22.06 6.82
N GLY A 84 -10.90 23.06 6.30
CA GLY A 84 -10.83 23.42 4.88
C GLY A 84 -11.51 22.41 3.95
N LEU A 85 -12.55 21.70 4.42
CA LEU A 85 -13.28 20.64 3.72
C LEU A 85 -12.52 19.31 3.57
N GLU A 86 -11.37 19.13 4.24
CA GLU A 86 -10.71 17.83 4.35
C GLU A 86 -11.26 17.01 5.52
N SER A 87 -11.39 15.69 5.33
CA SER A 87 -11.75 14.79 6.42
C SER A 87 -10.56 14.58 7.35
N PRO A 88 -10.67 14.83 8.67
CA PRO A 88 -9.60 14.52 9.63
C PRO A 88 -9.41 13.01 9.82
N LEU A 89 -10.33 12.19 9.30
CA LEU A 89 -10.29 10.74 9.39
C LEU A 89 -9.45 10.19 8.22
N ARG A 90 -8.26 9.70 8.57
CA ARG A 90 -7.29 9.17 7.62
C ARG A 90 -7.44 7.66 7.55
N ALA A 91 -7.84 7.13 6.41
CA ALA A 91 -8.01 5.70 6.15
C ALA A 91 -7.19 5.32 4.92
N GLU A 92 -6.25 4.41 5.09
CA GLU A 92 -5.33 3.99 4.04
C GLU A 92 -5.29 2.46 3.97
N ALA A 93 -5.09 1.92 2.79
CA ALA A 93 -4.89 0.49 2.60
C ALA A 93 -3.56 0.26 1.85
N TYR A 94 -2.81 -0.74 2.27
CA TYR A 94 -1.61 -1.19 1.61
C TYR A 94 -1.83 -2.61 1.11
N MET A 95 -1.66 -2.85 -0.18
CA MET A 95 -1.61 -4.20 -0.72
C MET A 95 -0.15 -4.57 -0.92
N ILE A 96 0.26 -5.69 -0.35
CA ILE A 96 1.63 -6.20 -0.38
C ILE A 96 1.63 -7.52 -1.15
N ASN A 97 2.54 -7.66 -2.11
CA ASN A 97 2.77 -8.92 -2.79
C ASN A 97 3.56 -9.88 -1.89
N THR A 98 3.02 -11.09 -1.71
CA THR A 98 3.64 -12.17 -0.92
C THR A 98 4.36 -13.21 -1.80
N LYS A 99 4.36 -13.00 -3.12
CA LYS A 99 5.11 -13.83 -4.08
C LYS A 99 6.62 -13.69 -3.88
N VAL A 100 7.36 -14.71 -4.29
CA VAL A 100 8.82 -14.65 -4.37
C VAL A 100 9.22 -13.73 -5.53
N PHE A 101 10.09 -12.77 -5.25
CA PHE A 101 10.66 -11.86 -6.25
C PHE A 101 12.04 -12.37 -6.67
N PRO A 102 12.16 -13.10 -7.80
CA PRO A 102 13.46 -13.54 -8.29
C PRO A 102 14.28 -12.34 -8.78
N ASN A 103 15.61 -12.48 -8.79
CA ASN A 103 16.54 -11.50 -9.35
C ASN A 103 16.56 -10.12 -8.66
N LEU A 104 16.11 -10.01 -7.41
CA LEU A 104 16.41 -8.85 -6.54
C LEU A 104 17.87 -8.89 -6.10
N LYS A 105 18.77 -8.46 -6.98
CA LYS A 105 20.19 -8.30 -6.64
C LYS A 105 20.34 -7.16 -5.63
N TRP A 106 21.01 -7.44 -4.52
CA TRP A 106 21.40 -6.45 -3.53
C TRP A 106 22.90 -6.19 -3.68
N GLY A 107 23.33 -4.94 -3.63
CA GLY A 107 24.76 -4.60 -3.75
C GLY A 107 25.00 -3.25 -4.39
N THR A 108 26.28 -2.90 -4.49
CA THR A 108 26.74 -1.69 -5.15
C THR A 108 26.86 -1.91 -6.66
N ARG A 109 26.65 -0.83 -7.43
CA ARG A 109 26.78 -0.88 -8.90
C ARG A 109 28.22 -1.21 -9.33
N GLU A 110 29.18 -0.73 -8.56
CA GLU A 110 30.60 -1.04 -8.71
C GLU A 110 31.04 -2.07 -7.67
N PRO A 111 32.00 -2.95 -8.01
CA PRO A 111 32.49 -3.94 -7.05
C PRO A 111 33.23 -3.27 -5.88
N VAL A 112 33.04 -3.81 -4.68
CA VAL A 112 33.70 -3.31 -3.47
C VAL A 112 35.03 -4.02 -3.30
N ALA A 113 36.11 -3.25 -3.10
CA ALA A 113 37.42 -3.80 -2.76
C ALA A 113 37.41 -4.33 -1.33
N PHE A 114 37.62 -5.63 -1.18
CA PHE A 114 37.72 -6.34 0.08
C PHE A 114 39.13 -6.91 0.21
N LYS A 115 39.72 -6.78 1.40
CA LYS A 115 41.04 -7.35 1.69
C LYS A 115 40.85 -8.69 2.38
N ASP A 116 41.10 -9.75 1.63
CA ASP A 116 41.09 -11.13 2.08
C ASP A 116 42.49 -11.54 2.59
N SER A 117 42.54 -12.41 3.59
CA SER A 117 43.79 -12.87 4.22
C SER A 117 44.58 -13.86 3.36
N GLU A 118 43.91 -14.63 2.50
CA GLU A 118 44.54 -15.63 1.63
C GLU A 118 44.69 -15.10 0.20
N LEU A 119 43.66 -14.41 -0.31
CA LEU A 119 43.58 -13.96 -1.69
C LEU A 119 44.04 -12.51 -1.91
N GLY A 120 44.33 -11.77 -0.83
CA GLY A 120 44.74 -10.37 -0.91
C GLY A 120 43.59 -9.43 -1.28
N LEU A 121 43.83 -8.44 -2.13
CA LEU A 121 42.81 -7.45 -2.53
C LEU A 121 41.89 -8.03 -3.60
N ILE A 122 40.66 -8.40 -3.21
CA ILE A 122 39.63 -8.96 -4.08
C ILE A 122 38.47 -7.99 -4.29
N ARG A 123 37.80 -8.10 -5.44
CA ARG A 123 36.65 -7.27 -5.80
C ARG A 123 35.36 -8.09 -5.67
N LEU A 124 34.56 -7.78 -4.66
CA LEU A 124 33.27 -8.45 -4.43
C LEU A 124 32.17 -7.85 -5.32
N ARG A 125 31.35 -8.70 -5.93
CA ARG A 125 30.18 -8.32 -6.75
C ARG A 125 29.02 -9.29 -6.50
N ALA A 126 27.82 -8.75 -6.41
CA ALA A 126 26.55 -9.50 -6.30
C ALA A 126 25.79 -9.58 -7.65
#